data_AF-A0A527GKE0-F1
#
_entry.id   AF-A0A527GKE0-F1
#
_cell.length_a   1.000
_cell.length_b   1.000
_cell.length_c   1.000
_cell.angle_alpha   90.00
_cell.angle_beta   90.00
_cell.angle_gamma   90.00
#
_symmetry.space_group_name_H-M   'P 1'
#
loop_
_entity.id
_entity.type
_entity.pdbx_description
1 polymer ?
#
loop_
_entity_poly.entity_id
_entity_poly.type
_entity_poly.pdbx_seq_one_letter_code
_entity_poly.pdbx_strand_id
1 'polypeptide(L)'
;RANVILPAAAYTEKSATYVNTEGRVQQTNRAGFAPGEAREDWAILRALSDVLGKKLPFDSLPQLRAKLYGEYPHLARIDQVAAGNAEDIAGVAKLGGRLNKGTFTSPVTDFYLTNPIARASAVMAECSALAKSGFKQAAE
;
A
#
# COMPACT_ATOMS: atom_id res chain seq x y z
N ARG A 1 14.36 -4.37 13.71
CA ARG A 1 15.48 -4.12 12.78
C ARG A 1 15.70 -5.39 11.97
N ALA A 2 15.98 -5.30 10.67
CA ALA A 2 16.11 -6.48 9.81
C ALA A 2 17.52 -7.09 9.87
N ASN A 3 17.63 -8.42 9.73
CA ASN A 3 18.90 -9.13 9.53
C ASN A 3 19.30 -9.22 8.06
N VAL A 4 18.31 -9.24 7.15
CA VAL A 4 18.49 -9.31 5.70
C VAL A 4 17.58 -8.26 5.07
N ILE A 5 18.07 -7.58 4.03
CA ILE A 5 17.35 -6.55 3.28
C ILE A 5 17.33 -6.95 1.81
N LEU A 6 16.14 -7.02 1.22
CA LEU A 6 15.94 -7.24 -0.22
C LEU A 6 15.35 -5.96 -0.82
N PRO A 7 16.10 -5.22 -1.66
CA PRO A 7 15.66 -3.93 -2.17
C PRO A 7 14.53 -4.08 -3.21
N ALA A 8 13.41 -3.41 -2.97
CA ALA A 8 12.22 -3.44 -3.82
C ALA A 8 12.00 -2.11 -4.55
N ALA A 9 11.34 -2.18 -5.71
CA ALA A 9 10.96 -1.02 -6.52
C ALA A 9 9.92 -0.13 -5.82
N ALA A 10 10.05 1.20 -5.96
CA ALA A 10 9.06 2.17 -5.52
C ALA A 10 7.77 2.13 -6.36
N TYR A 11 6.72 2.84 -5.94
CA TYR A 11 5.43 2.86 -6.66
C TYR A 11 5.53 3.47 -8.07
N THR A 12 6.52 4.34 -8.32
CA THR A 12 6.81 4.93 -9.63
C THR A 12 7.65 4.01 -10.54
N GLU A 13 8.17 2.91 -10.00
CA GLU A 13 9.17 2.05 -10.66
C GLU A 13 8.62 0.68 -11.06
N LYS A 14 7.31 0.45 -10.87
CA LYS A 14 6.66 -0.84 -11.13
C LYS A 14 5.25 -0.66 -11.68
N SER A 15 4.76 -1.70 -12.38
CA SER A 15 3.34 -1.80 -12.71
C SER A 15 2.63 -2.64 -11.66
N ALA A 16 1.92 -1.99 -10.75
CA ALA A 16 1.22 -2.62 -9.65
C ALA A 16 -0.28 -2.27 -9.65
N THR A 17 -1.08 -3.20 -9.14
CA THR A 17 -2.51 -3.03 -8.89
C THR A 17 -2.70 -2.52 -7.46
N TYR A 18 -3.40 -1.41 -7.29
CA TYR A 18 -3.78 -0.82 -6.00
C TYR A 18 -5.31 -0.76 -5.89
N VAL A 19 -5.83 -0.80 -4.67
CA VAL A 19 -7.26 -0.61 -4.40
C VAL A 19 -7.41 0.54 -3.41
N ASN A 20 -8.22 1.54 -3.75
CA ASN A 20 -8.47 2.67 -2.86
C ASN A 20 -9.60 2.37 -1.85
N THR A 21 -9.92 3.34 -0.98
CA THR A 21 -10.88 3.15 0.11
C THR A 21 -12.35 3.00 -0.34
N GLU A 22 -12.70 3.44 -1.54
CA GLU A 22 -14.03 3.18 -2.13
C GLU A 22 -14.09 1.84 -2.88
N GLY A 23 -12.99 1.06 -2.88
CA GLY A 23 -12.92 -0.24 -3.54
C GLY A 23 -12.57 -0.18 -5.03
N ARG A 24 -12.16 0.98 -5.56
CA ARG A 24 -11.75 1.12 -6.96
C ARG A 24 -10.38 0.48 -7.16
N VAL A 25 -10.30 -0.42 -8.13
CA VAL A 25 -9.03 -1.02 -8.55
C VAL A 25 -8.34 -0.11 -9.55
N GLN A 26 -7.08 0.23 -9.30
CA GLN A 26 -6.28 1.11 -10.15
C GLN A 26 -4.96 0.43 -10.50
N GLN A 27 -4.42 0.73 -11.67
CA GLN A 27 -3.11 0.22 -12.09
C GLN A 27 -2.13 1.35 -12.32
N THR A 28 -0.92 1.16 -11.83
CA THR A 28 0.20 2.04 -12.09
C THR A 28 0.97 1.57 -13.33
N ASN A 29 1.59 2.53 -14.00
CA ASN A 29 2.57 2.27 -15.03
C ASN A 29 3.94 2.69 -14.51
N ARG A 30 4.97 1.93 -14.90
CA ARG A 30 6.34 2.24 -14.54
C ARG A 30 6.78 3.52 -15.23
N ALA A 31 7.18 4.52 -14.45
CA ALA A 31 7.74 5.79 -14.95
C ALA A 31 9.27 5.74 -15.07
N GLY A 32 9.95 4.98 -14.22
CA GLY A 32 11.40 4.79 -14.24
C GLY A 32 11.81 3.38 -13.81
N PHE A 33 13.07 3.02 -14.03
CA PHE A 33 13.58 1.74 -13.52
C PHE A 33 13.99 1.86 -12.06
N ALA A 34 13.85 0.76 -11.31
CA ALA A 34 14.28 0.72 -9.93
C ALA A 34 15.81 0.92 -9.83
N PRO A 35 16.30 1.68 -8.84
CA PRO A 35 17.71 2.03 -8.74
C PRO A 35 18.57 0.81 -8.36
N GLY A 36 19.77 0.76 -8.92
CA GLY A 36 20.76 -0.26 -8.61
C GLY A 36 20.26 -1.68 -8.89
N GLU A 37 20.30 -2.54 -7.87
CA GLU A 37 19.88 -3.94 -7.97
C GLU A 37 18.46 -4.19 -7.43
N ALA A 38 17.68 -3.14 -7.19
CA ALA A 38 16.29 -3.28 -6.79
C ALA A 38 15.48 -4.04 -7.88
N ARG A 39 14.46 -4.77 -7.42
CA ARG A 39 13.57 -5.56 -8.28
C ARG A 39 12.11 -5.30 -7.91
N GLU A 40 11.19 -5.64 -8.81
CA GLU A 40 9.76 -5.61 -8.47
C GLU A 40 9.46 -6.61 -7.34
N ASP A 41 8.56 -6.25 -6.43
CA ASP A 41 8.32 -6.99 -5.18
C ASP A 41 7.92 -8.45 -5.45
N TRP A 42 7.08 -8.65 -6.47
CA TRP A 42 6.62 -10.00 -6.85
C TRP A 42 7.76 -10.86 -7.37
N ALA A 43 8.73 -10.27 -8.08
CA ALA A 43 9.87 -10.99 -8.63
C ALA A 43 10.83 -11.43 -7.51
N ILE A 44 11.01 -10.59 -6.49
CA ILE A 44 11.77 -10.93 -5.28
C ILE A 44 11.12 -12.12 -4.57
N LEU A 45 9.81 -12.06 -4.32
CA LEU A 45 9.09 -13.16 -3.65
C LEU A 45 9.07 -14.44 -4.49
N ARG A 46 8.93 -14.32 -5.80
CA ARG A 46 8.98 -15.44 -6.72
C ARG A 46 10.37 -16.10 -6.72
N ALA A 47 11.44 -15.34 -6.80
CA ALA A 47 12.81 -15.86 -6.73
C ALA A 47 13.09 -16.54 -5.37
N LEU A 48 12.71 -15.88 -4.27
CA LEU A 48 12.86 -16.43 -2.93
C LEU A 48 12.10 -17.76 -2.77
N SER A 49 10.89 -17.87 -3.33
CA SER A 49 10.12 -19.11 -3.28
C SER A 49 10.83 -20.30 -3.92
N ASP A 50 11.62 -20.06 -4.97
CA ASP A 50 12.43 -21.10 -5.63
C ASP A 50 13.58 -21.56 -4.73
N VAL A 51 14.30 -20.60 -4.14
CA VAL A 51 15.41 -20.86 -3.21
C VAL A 51 14.94 -21.69 -2.01
N LEU A 52 13.70 -21.48 -1.55
CA LEU A 52 13.10 -22.22 -0.44
C LEU A 52 12.47 -23.57 -0.86
N GLY A 53 12.54 -23.96 -2.14
CA GLY A 53 11.92 -25.18 -2.65
C GLY A 53 10.38 -25.14 -2.66
N LYS A 54 9.77 -23.96 -2.61
CA LYS A 54 8.32 -23.71 -2.62
C LYS A 54 7.93 -22.81 -3.79
N LYS A 55 8.45 -23.14 -4.96
CA LYS A 55 8.34 -22.37 -6.20
C LYS A 55 6.89 -21.96 -6.50
N LEU A 56 6.62 -20.66 -6.55
CA LEU A 56 5.32 -20.13 -6.92
C LEU A 56 5.03 -20.37 -8.42
N PRO A 57 3.78 -20.67 -8.81
CA PRO A 57 3.44 -21.11 -10.17
C PRO A 57 3.18 -19.95 -11.14
N PHE A 58 4.12 -19.01 -11.22
CA PHE A 58 4.13 -17.91 -12.20
C PHE A 58 5.55 -17.39 -12.37
N ASP A 59 5.90 -16.97 -13.58
CA ASP A 59 7.22 -16.44 -13.94
C ASP A 59 7.15 -15.05 -14.58
N SER A 60 5.94 -14.48 -14.70
CA SER A 60 5.73 -13.15 -15.25
C SER A 60 4.57 -12.42 -14.56
N LEU A 61 4.61 -11.08 -14.61
CA LEU A 61 3.53 -10.24 -14.08
C LEU A 61 2.15 -10.55 -14.69
N PRO A 62 2.00 -10.81 -16.01
CA PRO A 62 0.73 -11.27 -16.58
C PRO A 62 0.24 -12.60 -15.98
N GLN A 63 1.11 -13.57 -15.74
CA GLN A 63 0.73 -14.84 -15.12
C GLN A 63 0.31 -14.65 -13.65
N LEU A 64 1.03 -13.81 -12.91
CA LEU A 64 0.66 -13.42 -11.56
C LEU A 64 -0.74 -12.77 -11.54
N ARG A 65 -0.98 -11.82 -12.44
CA ARG A 65 -2.30 -11.16 -12.56
C ARG A 65 -3.39 -12.15 -12.96
N ALA A 66 -3.14 -13.05 -13.90
CA ALA A 66 -4.10 -14.08 -14.29
C ALA A 66 -4.47 -14.98 -13.09
N LYS A 67 -3.48 -15.39 -12.29
CA LYS A 67 -3.73 -16.15 -11.05
C LYS A 67 -4.54 -15.33 -10.04
N LEU A 68 -4.13 -14.08 -9.80
CA LEU A 68 -4.82 -13.16 -8.88
C LEU A 68 -6.27 -12.95 -9.29
N TYR A 69 -6.54 -12.73 -10.58
CA TYR A 69 -7.88 -12.47 -11.10
C TYR A 69 -8.73 -13.73 -11.18
N GLY A 70 -8.12 -14.90 -11.39
CA GLY A 70 -8.83 -16.18 -11.30
C GLY A 70 -9.34 -16.45 -9.88
N GLU A 71 -8.55 -16.11 -8.86
CA GLU A 71 -8.90 -16.30 -7.45
C GLU A 71 -9.79 -15.17 -6.90
N TYR A 72 -9.53 -13.93 -7.34
CA TYR A 72 -10.23 -12.73 -6.91
C TYR A 72 -10.69 -11.89 -8.13
N PRO A 73 -11.79 -12.28 -8.80
CA PRO A 73 -12.23 -11.64 -10.05
C PRO A 73 -12.52 -10.14 -9.94
N HIS A 74 -12.87 -9.66 -8.74
CA HIS A 74 -13.11 -8.25 -8.50
C HIS A 74 -11.86 -7.37 -8.71
N LEU A 75 -10.66 -7.93 -8.54
CA LEU A 75 -9.39 -7.23 -8.79
C LEU A 75 -9.10 -7.03 -10.28
N ALA A 76 -9.87 -7.65 -11.18
CA ALA A 76 -9.79 -7.40 -12.62
C ALA A 76 -10.66 -6.22 -13.09
N ARG A 77 -11.56 -5.71 -12.24
CA ARG A 77 -12.48 -4.61 -12.56
C ARG A 77 -11.79 -3.25 -12.40
N ILE A 78 -10.83 -2.97 -13.29
CA ILE A 78 -10.04 -1.74 -13.27
C ILE A 78 -10.94 -0.52 -13.47
N ASP A 79 -10.70 0.51 -12.66
CA ASP A 79 -11.42 1.79 -12.60
C ASP A 79 -12.92 1.69 -12.29
N GLN A 80 -13.38 0.55 -11.78
CA GLN A 80 -14.77 0.34 -11.37
C GLN A 80 -14.89 0.29 -9.84
N VAL A 81 -16.02 0.80 -9.33
CA VAL A 81 -16.42 0.67 -7.92
C VAL A 81 -17.61 -0.26 -7.86
N ALA A 82 -17.49 -1.34 -7.08
CA ALA A 82 -18.62 -2.21 -6.81
C ALA A 82 -19.55 -1.54 -5.79
N ALA A 83 -20.86 -1.65 -6.01
CA ALA A 83 -21.83 -1.22 -5.01
C ALA A 83 -21.66 -2.07 -3.73
N GLY A 84 -21.56 -1.41 -2.58
CA GLY A 84 -21.59 -2.09 -1.29
C GLY A 84 -22.98 -2.62 -0.97
N ASN A 85 -23.06 -3.58 -0.04
CA ASN A 85 -24.33 -4.10 0.43
C ASN A 85 -24.69 -3.52 1.81
N ALA A 86 -25.91 -3.00 1.97
CA ALA A 86 -26.43 -2.54 3.25
C ALA A 86 -26.52 -3.67 4.30
N GLU A 87 -26.74 -4.91 3.87
CA GLU A 87 -26.75 -6.07 4.78
C GLU A 87 -25.39 -6.32 5.44
N ASP A 88 -24.27 -5.90 4.82
CA ASP A 88 -22.94 -6.04 5.41
C ASP A 88 -22.81 -5.19 6.68
N ILE A 89 -23.44 -4.01 6.70
CA ILE A 89 -23.49 -3.12 7.87
C ILE A 89 -24.25 -3.81 9.01
N ALA A 90 -25.38 -4.45 8.69
CA ALA A 90 -26.16 -5.21 9.66
C ALA A 90 -25.37 -6.44 10.18
N GLY A 91 -24.52 -7.05 9.34
CA GLY A 91 -23.58 -8.09 9.74
C GLY A 91 -22.55 -7.59 10.74
N VAL A 92 -21.89 -6.47 10.44
CA VAL A 92 -20.88 -5.86 11.32
C VAL A 92 -21.48 -5.47 12.67
N ALA A 93 -22.70 -4.92 12.69
CA ALA A 93 -23.39 -4.56 13.93
C ALA A 93 -23.60 -5.75 14.89
N LYS A 94 -23.64 -6.98 14.38
CA LYS A 94 -23.83 -8.20 15.18
C LYS A 94 -22.53 -8.72 15.80
N LEU A 95 -21.36 -8.30 15.33
CA LEU A 95 -20.07 -8.81 15.81
C LEU A 95 -19.83 -8.49 17.30
N GLY A 96 -20.48 -7.45 17.83
CA GLY A 96 -20.39 -7.07 19.25
C GLY A 96 -18.95 -6.80 19.70
N GLY A 97 -18.72 -6.81 21.01
CA GLY A 97 -17.40 -6.64 21.62
C GLY A 97 -17.42 -5.84 22.91
N ARG A 98 -16.50 -6.12 23.82
CA ARG A 98 -16.30 -5.28 25.02
C ARG A 98 -15.38 -4.12 24.66
N LEU A 99 -15.91 -2.91 24.71
CA LEU A 99 -15.12 -1.70 24.59
C LEU A 99 -14.22 -1.56 25.83
N ASN A 100 -12.97 -1.16 25.60
CA ASN A 100 -12.12 -0.67 26.68
C ASN A 100 -12.52 0.79 27.02
N LYS A 101 -11.99 1.31 28.13
CA LYS A 101 -12.23 2.72 28.55
C LYS A 101 -11.35 3.73 27.80
N GLY A 102 -10.72 3.31 26.69
CA GLY A 102 -9.84 4.17 25.91
C GLY A 102 -10.64 5.22 25.13
N THR A 103 -10.07 6.41 24.98
CA THR A 103 -10.60 7.44 24.09
C THR A 103 -10.18 7.16 22.65
N PHE A 104 -10.99 7.55 21.68
CA PHE A 104 -10.59 7.56 20.28
C PHE A 104 -9.38 8.47 20.08
N THR A 105 -8.36 7.95 19.41
CA THR A 105 -7.15 8.69 19.05
C THR A 105 -6.87 8.48 17.57
N SER A 106 -6.29 9.50 16.91
CA SER A 106 -5.89 9.35 15.52
C SER A 106 -4.68 8.40 15.43
N PRO A 107 -4.72 7.36 14.58
CA PRO A 107 -3.54 6.55 14.30
C PRO A 107 -2.49 7.33 13.49
N VAL A 108 -2.90 8.44 12.85
CA VAL A 108 -2.01 9.35 12.14
C VAL A 108 -1.62 10.47 13.09
N THR A 109 -0.40 10.38 13.64
CA THR A 109 0.16 11.38 14.56
C THR A 109 0.91 12.51 13.85
N ASP A 110 1.35 12.27 12.61
CA ASP A 110 1.99 13.24 11.74
C ASP A 110 1.60 12.98 10.29
N PHE A 111 0.79 13.87 9.73
CA PHE A 111 0.27 13.74 8.37
C PHE A 111 1.38 13.71 7.31
N TYR A 112 2.49 14.43 7.53
CA TYR A 112 3.56 14.54 6.56
C TYR A 112 4.54 13.37 6.59
N LEU A 113 4.53 12.54 7.65
CA LEU A 113 5.52 11.48 7.88
C LEU A 113 4.90 10.08 7.98
N THR A 114 3.81 9.85 7.24
CA THR A 114 2.96 8.64 7.33
C THR A 114 3.62 7.37 6.82
N ASN A 115 4.49 7.45 5.82
CA ASN A 115 5.09 6.28 5.16
C ASN A 115 6.62 6.45 4.97
N PRO A 116 7.36 5.38 4.60
CA PRO A 116 8.82 5.45 4.45
C PRO A 116 9.30 6.48 3.41
N ILE A 117 8.56 6.68 2.32
CA ILE A 117 8.91 7.65 1.28
C ILE A 117 8.83 9.06 1.85
N ALA A 118 7.71 9.38 2.53
CA ALA A 118 7.51 10.68 3.16
C ALA A 118 8.53 10.93 4.28
N ARG A 119 8.87 9.92 5.08
CA ARG A 119 9.91 10.03 6.13
C ARG A 119 11.33 10.24 5.60
N ALA A 120 11.62 9.79 4.38
CA ALA A 120 12.90 10.02 3.74
C ALA A 120 12.97 11.37 2.99
N SER A 121 11.86 12.09 2.89
CA SER A 121 11.78 13.37 2.16
C SER A 121 12.15 14.55 3.04
N ALA A 122 13.15 15.33 2.62
CA ALA A 122 13.50 16.60 3.27
C ALA A 122 12.34 17.60 3.25
N VAL A 123 11.60 17.66 2.14
CA VAL A 123 10.44 18.57 1.98
C VAL A 123 9.35 18.22 2.99
N MET A 124 9.04 16.94 3.17
CA MET A 124 8.02 16.53 4.15
C MET A 124 8.47 16.72 5.59
N ALA A 125 9.78 16.62 5.86
CA ALA A 125 10.33 16.98 7.16
C ALA A 125 10.14 18.48 7.47
N GLU A 126 10.37 19.36 6.49
CA GLU A 126 10.09 20.80 6.63
C GLU A 126 8.60 21.07 6.85
N CYS A 127 7.71 20.45 6.06
CA CYS A 127 6.27 20.59 6.24
C CYS A 127 5.81 20.12 7.63
N SER A 128 6.33 19.00 8.12
CA SER A 128 6.07 18.51 9.48
C SER A 128 6.52 19.51 10.55
N ALA A 129 7.71 20.09 10.40
CA ALA A 129 8.23 21.10 11.32
C ALA A 129 7.34 22.36 11.35
N LEU A 130 6.96 22.88 10.18
CA LEU A 130 6.08 24.04 10.05
C LEU A 130 4.68 23.78 10.66
N ALA A 131 4.11 22.61 10.43
CA ALA A 131 2.81 22.25 11.00
C ALA A 131 2.86 22.15 12.54
N LYS A 132 3.97 21.68 13.11
CA LYS A 132 4.17 21.56 14.56
C LYS A 132 4.46 22.89 15.24
N SER A 133 5.14 23.83 14.58
CA SER A 133 5.42 25.16 15.13
C SER A 133 4.18 26.08 15.17
N GLY A 134 3.04 25.62 14.63
CA GLY A 134 1.94 26.48 14.21
C GLY A 134 2.36 27.32 13.00
N PHE A 135 1.44 27.60 12.08
CA PHE A 135 1.69 28.51 10.97
C PHE A 135 2.04 29.92 11.51
N LYS A 136 3.30 30.18 11.84
CA LYS A 136 3.83 31.49 12.27
C LYS A 136 4.44 32.29 11.11
N GLN A 137 4.06 31.97 9.87
CA GLN A 137 4.30 32.75 8.65
C GLN A 137 2.99 32.70 7.85
N ALA A 138 2.33 33.78 7.43
CA ALA A 138 2.73 35.17 7.32
C ALA A 138 1.51 36.06 7.62
N ALA A 139 1.68 36.97 8.59
CA ALA A 139 0.99 38.24 8.61
C ALA A 139 2.08 39.27 8.31
N GLU A 140 2.29 39.52 7.02
CA GLU A 140 2.91 40.74 6.49
C GLU A 140 1.83 41.45 5.68
#